data_AF-A0A7J8Q440-F1
#
_entry.id   AF-A0A7J8Q440-F1
#
_cell.length_a   1.000
_cell.length_b   1.000
_cell.length_c   1.000
_cell.angle_alpha   90.00
_cell.angle_beta   90.00
_cell.angle_gamma   90.00
#
_symmetry.space_group_name_H-M   'P 1'
#
loop_
_entity.id
_entity.type
_entity.pdbx_description
1 polymer ?
#
loop_
_entity_poly.entity_id
_entity_poly.type
_entity_poly.pdbx_seq_one_letter_code
_entity_poly.pdbx_strand_id
1 'polypeptide(L)'
;MAELLFETYGVPSVAFGVDAAFSYKYNQQRGICQKDGLAICPGFTTTHVIPFVDGEPVNRGCCRTNIGGYHVTDNLKQLLSLKYPHHMARFTWEKIEDLKMEHCYIAPDYALEARLFQKGSKEAEDKTSCWQLPWVPPPIEEPPSEEEIARKAAIKERQGQRLREMAEAKRSSRINELENQLHGLEFLLQQLAQVEEEEISSFLSKTGYVSKQEIESTLTKVSQSLRKAKGESKVEQAENEEKADTSTSDKYPLINVPDNMLTPEQLKEKKRQIFLKTTTEGRQRAKQKRFEEELEREKKTREDEERRLENPELYLEQMRTKYKELYEKVEQRKRLKINGGHANGNSSGGVGRGERLNAAQRERMRLLTTAAFDRGKGEDNFGAKDEDWQLYKLMSKDNDDDDDGADEDEAELARVCSRLQAIDPTFVPKPEPTPSQAATTEVPRVRPLTKEDFQVVLGVERFRCPEILFHPNLVGIDQAGLDEMTGASIRRLASKNEALEDRLTSSIFMTGGCSLFPGINERLEAGIRMLRPCGSPIKVARALDPVLDAWRGASAYAANLQFQQQTFSRVDYYEKGEDWLRRYQLRYTL
;
A
#
# COMPACT_ATOMS: atom_id res chain seq x y z
N MET A 1 24.90 -46.15 14.13
CA MET A 1 23.81 -46.66 15.01
C MET A 1 24.21 -47.96 15.68
N ALA A 2 24.67 -48.99 14.94
CA ALA A 2 25.12 -50.24 15.54
C ALA A 2 26.28 -50.04 16.54
N GLU A 3 27.33 -49.28 16.18
CA GLU A 3 28.40 -48.87 17.09
C GLU A 3 27.87 -48.31 18.41
N LEU A 4 27.00 -47.29 18.34
CA LEU A 4 26.41 -46.66 19.52
C LEU A 4 25.68 -47.69 20.41
N LEU A 5 24.89 -48.58 19.82
CA LEU A 5 24.11 -49.59 20.55
C LEU A 5 25.00 -50.63 21.24
N PHE A 6 26.07 -51.07 20.59
CA PHE A 6 26.96 -52.09 21.14
C PHE A 6 28.02 -51.54 22.09
N GLU A 7 28.71 -50.46 21.70
CA GLU A 7 29.80 -49.86 22.47
C GLU A 7 29.31 -49.05 23.65
N THR A 8 28.29 -48.21 23.45
CA THR A 8 27.81 -47.30 24.51
C THR A 8 26.76 -47.94 25.39
N TYR A 9 25.76 -48.60 24.79
CA TYR A 9 24.62 -49.15 25.54
C TYR A 9 24.79 -50.63 25.93
N GLY A 10 25.78 -51.34 25.37
CA GLY A 10 26.05 -52.73 25.71
C GLY A 10 24.92 -53.70 25.36
N VAL A 11 24.13 -53.42 24.33
CA VAL A 11 22.98 -54.26 23.93
C VAL A 11 23.47 -55.65 23.48
N PRO A 12 22.84 -56.76 23.90
CA PRO A 12 23.31 -58.11 23.57
C PRO A 12 23.17 -58.46 22.09
N SER A 13 22.08 -58.05 21.46
CA SER A 13 21.77 -58.34 20.05
C SER A 13 20.78 -57.32 19.49
N VAL A 14 20.85 -57.04 18.20
CA VAL A 14 19.98 -56.06 17.51
C VAL A 14 19.40 -56.65 16.22
N ALA A 15 18.19 -56.22 15.85
CA ALA A 15 17.59 -56.54 14.56
C ALA A 15 17.03 -55.26 13.95
N PHE A 16 17.31 -55.04 12.66
CA PHE A 16 16.82 -53.88 11.92
C PHE A 16 15.75 -54.34 10.94
N GLY A 17 14.60 -53.67 10.95
CA GLY A 17 13.50 -53.95 10.04
C GLY A 17 12.75 -52.68 9.65
N VAL A 18 11.92 -52.81 8.62
CA VAL A 18 11.12 -51.75 8.02
C VAL A 18 9.77 -51.71 8.71
N ASP A 19 9.41 -50.53 9.20
CA ASP A 19 8.16 -50.21 9.89
C ASP A 19 6.90 -50.63 9.09
N ALA A 20 6.84 -50.27 7.80
CA ALA A 20 5.73 -50.61 6.92
C ALA A 20 5.59 -52.12 6.72
N ALA A 21 6.71 -52.86 6.72
CA ALA A 21 6.70 -54.31 6.60
C ALA A 21 6.19 -54.99 7.87
N PHE A 22 6.57 -54.49 9.05
CA PHE A 22 5.99 -54.95 10.31
C PHE A 22 4.49 -54.67 10.40
N SER A 23 4.05 -53.48 9.99
CA SER A 23 2.62 -53.13 9.94
C SER A 23 1.84 -54.05 9.00
N TYR A 24 2.39 -54.34 7.81
CA TYR A 24 1.79 -55.27 6.85
C TYR A 24 1.65 -56.68 7.44
N LYS A 25 2.70 -57.21 8.08
CA LYS A 25 2.68 -58.53 8.72
C LYS A 25 1.69 -58.63 9.87
N TYR A 26 1.62 -57.61 10.70
CA TYR A 26 0.66 -57.56 11.79
C TYR A 26 -0.79 -57.61 11.28
N ASN A 27 -1.08 -56.86 10.21
CA ASN A 27 -2.40 -56.84 9.59
C ASN A 27 -2.68 -58.09 8.74
N GLN A 28 -1.65 -58.76 8.22
CA GLN A 28 -1.75 -60.07 7.58
C GLN A 28 -2.24 -61.14 8.56
N GLN A 29 -1.69 -61.18 9.78
CA GLN A 29 -2.12 -62.12 10.84
C GLN A 29 -3.60 -61.92 11.24
N ARG A 30 -4.13 -60.71 11.04
CA ARG A 30 -5.52 -60.35 11.31
C ARG A 30 -6.46 -60.56 10.12
N GLY A 31 -5.97 -61.06 8.99
CA GLY A 31 -6.77 -61.34 7.79
C GLY A 31 -7.17 -60.11 6.98
N ILE A 32 -6.56 -58.95 7.23
CA ILE A 32 -6.84 -57.71 6.48
C ILE A 32 -6.09 -57.72 5.15
N CYS A 33 -4.85 -58.22 5.17
CA CYS A 33 -3.96 -58.32 4.02
C CYS A 33 -3.76 -59.78 3.61
N GLN A 34 -3.53 -60.01 2.32
CA GLN A 34 -3.19 -61.33 1.79
C GLN A 34 -1.69 -61.62 1.91
N LYS A 35 -1.24 -62.77 1.36
CA LYS A 35 0.19 -63.12 1.27
C LYS A 35 0.92 -62.29 0.23
N ASP A 36 0.28 -62.07 -0.90
CA ASP A 36 0.75 -61.22 -1.97
C ASP A 36 -0.03 -59.90 -1.90
N GLY A 37 0.66 -58.78 -2.05
CA GLY A 37 0.02 -57.48 -2.00
C GLY A 37 0.99 -56.32 -2.12
N LEU A 38 0.48 -55.11 -2.01
CA LEU A 38 1.26 -53.88 -2.04
C LEU A 38 1.04 -53.11 -0.75
N ALA A 39 2.09 -52.91 0.04
CA ALA A 39 2.03 -52.01 1.18
C ALA A 39 2.41 -50.60 0.72
N ILE A 40 1.53 -49.64 0.96
CA ILE A 40 1.71 -48.23 0.64
C ILE A 40 1.76 -47.48 1.97
N CYS A 41 2.88 -46.82 2.23
CA CYS A 41 3.16 -46.12 3.48
C CYS A 41 3.51 -44.65 3.19
N PRO A 42 2.52 -43.75 3.16
CA PRO A 42 2.78 -42.32 3.21
C PRO A 42 3.17 -41.90 4.63
N GLY A 43 4.48 -41.85 4.85
CA GLY A 43 5.09 -41.48 6.13
C GLY A 43 5.14 -39.97 6.36
N PHE A 44 5.91 -39.56 7.36
CA PHE A 44 6.09 -38.13 7.69
C PHE A 44 6.98 -37.42 6.67
N THR A 45 8.16 -37.94 6.38
CA THR A 45 9.10 -37.29 5.44
C THR A 45 9.00 -37.83 4.01
N THR A 46 8.74 -39.12 3.88
CA THR A 46 8.85 -39.87 2.62
C THR A 46 7.73 -40.88 2.54
N THR A 47 7.36 -41.21 1.31
CA THR A 47 6.31 -42.17 1.02
C THR A 47 6.91 -43.36 0.28
N HIS A 48 6.52 -44.57 0.68
CA HIS A 48 7.04 -45.82 0.15
C HIS A 48 5.92 -46.71 -0.37
N VAL A 49 6.20 -47.42 -1.47
CA VAL A 49 5.40 -48.54 -1.95
C VAL A 49 6.29 -49.78 -1.92
N ILE A 50 5.88 -50.80 -1.19
CA ILE A 50 6.63 -52.03 -0.95
C ILE A 50 5.75 -53.21 -1.37
N PRO A 51 6.10 -53.93 -2.44
CA PRO A 51 5.39 -55.13 -2.81
C PRO A 51 5.79 -56.32 -1.94
N PHE A 52 4.81 -57.16 -1.60
CA PHE A 52 4.96 -58.41 -0.90
C PHE A 52 4.61 -59.56 -1.84
N VAL A 53 5.50 -60.56 -1.91
CA VAL A 53 5.29 -61.80 -2.67
C VAL A 53 5.67 -62.96 -1.78
N ASP A 54 4.79 -63.96 -1.68
CA ASP A 54 4.89 -65.10 -0.77
C ASP A 54 5.08 -64.66 0.69
N GLY A 55 4.55 -63.47 1.03
CA GLY A 55 4.69 -62.86 2.34
C GLY A 55 5.99 -62.09 2.58
N GLU A 56 6.99 -62.09 1.70
CA GLU A 56 8.21 -61.31 1.92
C GLU A 56 8.25 -60.03 1.07
N PRO A 57 8.84 -58.93 1.59
CA PRO A 57 8.99 -57.71 0.82
C PRO A 57 10.00 -57.89 -0.32
N VAL A 58 9.64 -57.46 -1.52
CA VAL A 58 10.50 -57.58 -2.71
C VAL A 58 11.14 -56.25 -3.05
N ASN A 59 12.41 -56.09 -2.65
CA ASN A 59 13.18 -54.85 -2.81
C ASN A 59 13.25 -54.31 -4.25
N ARG A 60 13.23 -55.19 -5.26
CA ARG A 60 13.29 -54.79 -6.69
C ARG A 60 12.06 -53.98 -7.12
N GLY A 61 10.90 -54.24 -6.52
CA GLY A 61 9.66 -53.54 -6.83
C GLY A 61 9.42 -52.30 -5.97
N CYS A 62 10.23 -52.06 -4.94
CA CYS A 62 10.02 -50.93 -4.05
C CYS A 62 10.13 -49.59 -4.78
N CYS A 63 9.23 -48.67 -4.47
CA CYS A 63 9.24 -47.28 -4.93
C CYS A 63 9.30 -46.35 -3.71
N ARG A 64 9.99 -45.22 -3.86
CA ARG A 64 10.04 -44.15 -2.86
C ARG A 64 9.83 -42.80 -3.56
N THR A 65 9.05 -41.94 -2.93
CA THR A 65 8.96 -40.51 -3.25
C THR A 65 9.32 -39.68 -2.02
N ASN A 66 9.94 -38.53 -2.25
CA ASN A 66 10.41 -37.60 -1.21
C ASN A 66 9.29 -36.63 -0.76
N ILE A 67 8.07 -37.13 -0.70
CA ILE A 67 6.92 -36.40 -0.17
C ILE A 67 6.30 -37.23 0.95
N GLY A 68 5.78 -36.53 1.95
CA GLY A 68 5.10 -37.12 3.10
C GLY A 68 4.33 -36.05 3.86
N GLY A 69 3.84 -36.39 5.05
CA GLY A 69 3.03 -35.51 5.89
C GLY A 69 3.69 -34.18 6.27
N TYR A 70 5.02 -34.14 6.40
CA TYR A 70 5.78 -32.91 6.60
C TYR A 70 5.55 -31.93 5.45
N HIS A 71 5.73 -32.39 4.21
CA HIS A 71 5.56 -31.55 3.02
C HIS A 71 4.13 -31.06 2.87
N VAL A 72 3.15 -31.87 3.29
CA VAL A 72 1.74 -31.48 3.33
C VAL A 72 1.56 -30.34 4.34
N THR A 73 1.99 -30.51 5.59
CA THR A 73 1.91 -29.45 6.61
C THR A 73 2.65 -28.17 6.16
N ASP A 74 3.83 -28.29 5.57
CA ASP A 74 4.59 -27.12 5.10
C ASP A 74 3.87 -26.40 3.97
N ASN A 75 3.29 -27.13 3.02
CA ASN A 75 2.49 -26.55 1.96
C ASN A 75 1.27 -25.80 2.50
N LEU A 76 0.55 -26.38 3.48
CA LEU A 76 -0.58 -25.70 4.12
C LEU A 76 -0.13 -24.41 4.83
N LYS A 77 0.98 -24.47 5.55
CA LYS A 77 1.56 -23.32 6.25
C LYS A 77 1.92 -22.21 5.27
N GLN A 78 2.56 -22.54 4.14
CA GLN A 78 2.91 -21.58 3.10
C GLN A 78 1.66 -20.96 2.46
N LEU A 79 0.66 -21.77 2.10
CA LEU A 79 -0.61 -21.28 1.52
C LEU A 79 -1.34 -20.32 2.47
N LEU A 80 -1.46 -20.68 3.74
CA LEU A 80 -2.10 -19.84 4.75
C LEU A 80 -1.32 -18.55 5.03
N SER A 81 0.01 -18.64 5.06
CA SER A 81 0.88 -17.47 5.25
C SER A 81 0.77 -16.47 4.11
N LEU A 82 0.64 -16.96 2.87
CA LEU A 82 0.43 -16.12 1.69
C LEU A 82 -0.97 -15.50 1.68
N LYS A 83 -1.99 -16.24 2.12
CA LYS A 83 -3.38 -15.77 2.18
C LYS A 83 -3.63 -14.77 3.32
N TYR A 84 -2.98 -14.96 4.46
CA TYR A 84 -3.11 -14.12 5.64
C TYR A 84 -1.74 -13.59 6.13
N PRO A 85 -1.14 -12.60 5.44
CA PRO A 85 0.19 -12.08 5.78
C PRO A 85 0.30 -11.53 7.22
N HIS A 86 -0.78 -10.93 7.74
CA HIS A 86 -0.81 -10.37 9.09
C HIS A 86 -0.71 -11.43 10.20
N HIS A 87 -1.10 -12.67 9.90
CA HIS A 87 -1.14 -13.77 10.86
C HIS A 87 -0.01 -14.79 10.67
N MET A 88 0.98 -14.50 9.83
CA MET A 88 2.10 -15.42 9.55
C MET A 88 2.79 -15.93 10.82
N ALA A 89 3.00 -15.05 11.81
CA ALA A 89 3.62 -15.41 13.09
C ALA A 89 2.74 -16.32 13.97
N ARG A 90 1.43 -16.36 13.72
CA ARG A 90 0.47 -17.20 14.46
C ARG A 90 0.37 -18.62 13.88
N PHE A 91 0.78 -18.82 12.64
CA PHE A 91 0.82 -20.13 11.97
C PHE A 91 2.07 -20.93 12.34
N THR A 92 2.12 -21.36 13.60
CA THR A 92 3.12 -22.30 14.11
C THR A 92 2.91 -23.69 13.50
N TRP A 93 3.99 -24.45 13.31
CA TRP A 93 3.96 -25.77 12.69
C TRP A 93 2.92 -26.72 13.32
N GLU A 94 2.94 -26.84 14.64
CA GLU A 94 2.04 -27.70 15.42
C GLU A 94 0.57 -27.41 15.13
N LYS A 95 0.18 -26.13 15.16
CA LYS A 95 -1.20 -25.72 14.84
C LYS A 95 -1.59 -26.03 13.40
N ILE A 96 -0.67 -25.88 12.45
CA ILE A 96 -0.95 -26.23 11.05
C ILE A 96 -1.10 -27.74 10.89
N GLU A 97 -0.33 -28.52 11.65
CA GLU A 97 -0.47 -29.97 11.70
C GLU A 97 -1.83 -30.39 12.26
N ASP A 98 -2.29 -29.77 13.34
CA ASP A 98 -3.64 -30.00 13.89
C ASP A 98 -4.71 -29.63 12.86
N LEU A 99 -4.61 -28.44 12.25
CA LEU A 99 -5.54 -27.98 11.21
C LEU A 99 -5.58 -28.92 10.00
N LYS A 100 -4.43 -29.44 9.60
CA LYS A 100 -4.31 -30.46 8.54
C LYS A 100 -5.10 -31.70 8.92
N MET A 101 -4.92 -32.22 10.14
CA MET A 101 -5.58 -33.46 10.56
C MET A 101 -7.10 -33.28 10.76
N GLU A 102 -7.55 -32.12 11.22
CA GLU A 102 -8.96 -31.85 11.50
C GLU A 102 -9.76 -31.41 10.27
N HIS A 103 -9.17 -30.60 9.39
CA HIS A 103 -9.90 -29.95 8.30
C HIS A 103 -9.54 -30.45 6.90
N CYS A 104 -8.36 -31.02 6.65
CA CYS A 104 -7.99 -31.44 5.30
C CYS A 104 -8.56 -32.82 4.92
N TYR A 105 -8.82 -33.00 3.63
CA TYR A 105 -9.31 -34.25 3.05
C TYR A 105 -8.78 -34.39 1.63
N ILE A 106 -8.79 -35.61 1.09
CA ILE A 106 -8.39 -35.88 -0.29
C ILE A 106 -9.64 -35.99 -1.15
N ALA A 107 -9.71 -35.18 -2.20
CA ALA A 107 -10.79 -35.25 -3.16
C ALA A 107 -10.61 -36.47 -4.09
N PRO A 108 -11.68 -37.26 -4.34
CA PRO A 108 -11.64 -38.35 -5.32
C PRO A 108 -11.31 -37.86 -6.74
N ASP A 109 -11.86 -36.72 -7.14
CA ASP A 109 -11.53 -36.01 -8.38
C ASP A 109 -11.18 -34.55 -8.04
N TYR A 110 -9.89 -34.24 -8.11
CA TYR A 110 -9.37 -32.90 -7.81
C TYR A 110 -9.89 -31.82 -8.76
N ALA A 111 -10.04 -32.13 -10.07
CA ALA A 111 -10.42 -31.14 -11.07
C ALA A 111 -11.90 -30.75 -10.94
N LEU A 112 -12.76 -31.73 -10.65
CA LEU A 112 -14.17 -31.45 -10.36
C LEU A 112 -14.32 -30.64 -9.06
N GLU A 113 -13.63 -31.03 -7.99
CA GLU A 113 -13.67 -30.33 -6.71
C GLU A 113 -13.18 -28.87 -6.86
N ALA A 114 -12.06 -28.65 -7.55
CA ALA A 114 -11.55 -27.30 -7.81
C ALA A 114 -12.54 -26.42 -8.59
N ARG A 115 -13.27 -27.01 -9.56
CA ARG A 115 -14.31 -26.29 -10.31
C ARG A 115 -15.53 -25.94 -9.44
N LEU A 116 -15.88 -26.75 -8.46
CA LEU A 116 -16.96 -26.43 -7.51
C LEU A 116 -16.62 -25.17 -6.71
N PHE A 117 -15.40 -25.12 -6.16
CA PHE A 117 -14.91 -23.95 -5.41
C PHE A 117 -14.75 -22.72 -6.30
N GLN A 118 -14.37 -22.87 -7.57
CA GLN A 118 -14.29 -21.76 -8.52
C GLN A 118 -15.67 -21.15 -8.84
N LYS A 119 -16.72 -21.97 -8.87
CA LYS A 119 -18.09 -21.52 -9.14
C LYS A 119 -18.77 -20.88 -7.94
N GLY A 120 -18.24 -21.06 -6.73
CA GLY A 120 -18.88 -20.59 -5.49
C GLY A 120 -20.24 -21.24 -5.26
N SER A 121 -20.38 -22.55 -5.52
CA SER A 121 -21.62 -23.27 -5.24
C SER A 121 -21.88 -23.34 -3.73
N LYS A 122 -23.15 -23.52 -3.33
CA LYS A 122 -23.52 -23.76 -1.91
C LYS A 122 -22.72 -24.92 -1.28
N GLU A 123 -22.47 -25.97 -2.06
CA GLU A 123 -21.64 -27.09 -1.63
C GLU A 123 -20.20 -26.68 -1.28
N ALA A 124 -19.64 -25.67 -1.95
CA ALA A 124 -18.31 -25.15 -1.64
C ALA A 124 -18.31 -24.32 -0.36
N GLU A 125 -19.39 -23.59 -0.07
CA GLU A 125 -19.59 -22.88 1.20
C GLU A 125 -19.72 -23.86 2.36
N ASP A 126 -20.50 -24.94 2.21
CA ASP A 126 -20.65 -26.00 3.21
C ASP A 126 -19.33 -26.74 3.49
N LYS A 127 -18.49 -26.87 2.46
CA LYS A 127 -17.14 -27.43 2.57
C LYS A 127 -16.08 -26.38 2.98
N THR A 128 -16.44 -25.13 3.19
CA THR A 128 -15.51 -24.13 3.71
C THR A 128 -15.51 -24.18 5.23
N SER A 129 -14.33 -24.17 5.84
CA SER A 129 -14.20 -24.22 7.29
C SER A 129 -13.53 -22.96 7.82
N CYS A 130 -14.07 -22.39 8.88
CA CYS A 130 -13.53 -21.18 9.51
C CYS A 130 -12.86 -21.54 10.83
N TRP A 131 -11.60 -21.13 10.98
CA TRP A 131 -10.84 -21.26 12.21
C TRP A 131 -10.60 -19.88 12.82
N GLN A 132 -11.02 -19.68 14.06
CA GLN A 132 -10.94 -18.39 14.74
C GLN A 132 -9.62 -18.29 15.53
N LEU A 133 -8.79 -17.30 15.18
CA LEU A 133 -7.62 -16.94 16.00
C LEU A 133 -8.06 -16.18 17.25
N PRO A 134 -7.28 -16.26 18.35
CA PRO A 134 -7.50 -15.45 19.54
C PRO A 134 -7.48 -13.95 19.20
N TRP A 135 -8.59 -13.27 19.44
CA TRP A 135 -8.74 -11.83 19.22
C TRP A 135 -9.06 -11.15 20.55
N VAL A 136 -8.31 -10.09 20.86
CA VAL A 136 -8.59 -9.21 22.00
C VAL A 136 -9.05 -7.87 21.40
N PRO A 137 -10.26 -7.39 21.72
CA PRO A 137 -10.72 -6.11 21.24
C PRO A 137 -9.75 -5.01 21.67
N PRO A 138 -9.42 -4.04 20.79
CA PRO A 138 -8.64 -2.88 21.22
C PRO A 138 -9.39 -2.17 22.35
N PRO A 139 -8.67 -1.63 23.36
CA PRO A 139 -9.30 -0.85 24.41
C PRO A 139 -10.07 0.30 23.76
N ILE A 140 -11.34 0.45 24.14
CA ILE A 140 -12.17 1.55 23.69
C ILE A 140 -11.58 2.79 24.39
N GLU A 141 -10.92 3.66 23.63
CA GLU A 141 -10.55 4.99 24.14
C GLU A 141 -11.86 5.74 24.39
N GLU A 142 -12.26 5.83 25.66
CA GLU A 142 -13.38 6.68 26.04
C GLU A 142 -13.06 8.11 25.60
N PRO A 143 -14.02 8.81 24.96
CA PRO A 143 -13.79 10.19 24.55
C PRO A 143 -13.36 11.01 25.78
N PRO A 144 -12.37 11.91 25.63
CA PRO A 144 -11.88 12.70 26.75
C PRO A 144 -13.06 13.40 27.42
N SER A 145 -13.18 13.22 28.74
CA SER A 145 -14.24 13.82 29.56
C SER A 145 -14.34 15.33 29.27
N GLU A 146 -15.55 15.89 29.37
CA GLU A 146 -15.81 17.32 29.15
C GLU A 146 -14.84 18.21 29.95
N GLU A 147 -14.37 17.75 31.11
CA GLU A 147 -13.36 18.42 31.92
C GLU A 147 -11.98 18.51 31.26
N GLU A 148 -11.55 17.49 30.50
CA GLU A 148 -10.27 17.50 29.80
C GLU A 148 -10.30 18.39 28.57
N ILE A 149 -11.44 18.42 27.87
CA ILE A 149 -11.69 19.34 26.75
C ILE A 149 -11.69 20.79 27.26
N ALA A 150 -12.34 21.05 28.40
CA ALA A 150 -12.33 22.35 29.06
C ALA A 150 -10.92 22.77 29.52
N ARG A 151 -10.11 21.85 30.06
CA ARG A 151 -8.70 22.15 30.42
C ARG A 151 -7.85 22.51 29.22
N LYS A 152 -7.97 21.77 28.10
CA LYS A 152 -7.23 22.06 26.86
C LYS A 152 -7.66 23.40 26.26
N ALA A 153 -8.97 23.71 26.29
CA ALA A 153 -9.49 25.01 25.86
C ALA A 153 -8.97 26.15 26.74
N ALA A 154 -8.98 26.00 28.08
CA ALA A 154 -8.48 27.00 29.02
C ALA A 154 -6.96 27.25 28.87
N ILE A 155 -6.17 26.20 28.58
CA ILE A 155 -4.74 26.36 28.29
C ILE A 155 -4.54 27.15 26.99
N LYS A 156 -5.29 26.83 25.93
CA LYS A 156 -5.23 27.54 24.65
C LYS A 156 -5.66 29.01 24.78
N GLU A 157 -6.69 29.28 25.57
CA GLU A 157 -7.16 30.64 25.86
C GLU A 157 -6.12 31.44 26.63
N ARG A 158 -5.51 30.86 27.68
CA ARG A 158 -4.41 31.51 28.43
C ARG A 158 -3.20 31.80 27.56
N GLN A 159 -2.85 30.90 26.65
CA GLN A 159 -1.78 31.14 25.67
C GLN A 159 -2.13 32.29 24.73
N GLY A 160 -3.38 32.34 24.26
CA GLY A 160 -3.88 33.46 23.45
C GLY A 160 -3.88 34.80 24.18
N GLN A 161 -4.26 34.83 25.46
CA GLN A 161 -4.24 36.03 26.30
C GLN A 161 -2.81 36.55 26.49
N ARG A 162 -1.85 35.68 26.83
CA ARG A 162 -0.43 36.08 26.96
C ARG A 162 0.14 36.69 25.68
N LEU A 163 -0.23 36.15 24.52
CA LEU A 163 0.20 36.71 23.23
C LEU A 163 -0.38 38.10 22.97
N ARG A 164 -1.65 38.34 23.36
CA ARG A 164 -2.29 39.65 23.25
C ARG A 164 -1.65 40.67 24.19
N GLU A 165 -1.41 40.31 25.45
CA GLU A 165 -0.72 41.17 26.42
C GLU A 165 0.70 41.53 25.95
N MET A 166 1.46 40.58 25.42
CA MET A 166 2.80 40.84 24.87
C MET A 166 2.74 41.77 23.65
N ALA A 167 1.72 41.62 22.79
CA ALA A 167 1.52 42.50 21.64
C ALA A 167 1.13 43.93 22.07
N GLU A 168 0.29 44.07 23.09
CA GLU A 168 -0.11 45.36 23.65
C GLU A 168 1.05 46.06 24.37
N ALA A 169 1.86 45.33 25.14
CA ALA A 169 3.07 45.86 25.77
C ALA A 169 4.12 46.34 24.74
N LYS A 170 4.30 45.60 23.65
CA LYS A 170 5.16 46.05 22.53
C LYS A 170 4.59 47.30 21.86
N ARG A 171 3.27 47.37 21.68
CA ARG A 171 2.59 48.52 21.08
C ARG A 171 2.74 49.76 21.96
N SER A 172 2.53 49.66 23.27
CA SER A 172 2.68 50.78 24.20
C SER A 172 4.15 51.24 24.32
N SER A 173 5.10 50.31 24.37
CA SER A 173 6.54 50.65 24.32
C SER A 173 6.91 51.45 23.08
N ARG A 174 6.37 51.05 21.91
CA ARG A 174 6.60 51.75 20.64
C ARG A 174 5.95 53.14 20.62
N ILE A 175 4.78 53.30 21.23
CA ILE A 175 4.14 54.61 21.37
C ILE A 175 5.02 55.52 22.23
N ASN A 176 5.46 55.06 23.40
CA ASN A 176 6.32 55.85 24.29
C ASN A 176 7.64 56.26 23.62
N GLU A 177 8.27 55.37 22.86
CA GLU A 177 9.49 55.68 22.11
C GLU A 177 9.26 56.79 21.07
N LEU A 178 8.14 56.71 20.34
CA LEU A 178 7.76 57.73 19.36
C LEU A 178 7.39 59.06 20.03
N GLU A 179 6.75 59.05 21.21
CA GLU A 179 6.45 60.28 21.98
C GLU A 179 7.73 60.96 22.46
N ASN A 180 8.68 60.19 22.99
CA ASN A 180 9.97 60.72 23.44
C ASN A 180 10.78 61.32 22.27
N GLN A 181 10.77 60.65 21.12
CA GLN A 181 11.40 61.18 19.90
C GLN A 181 10.74 62.48 19.45
N LEU A 182 9.41 62.55 19.48
CA LEU A 182 8.66 63.75 19.11
C LEU A 182 8.99 64.91 20.06
N HIS A 183 8.98 64.67 21.37
CA HIS A 183 9.32 65.68 22.37
C HIS A 183 10.77 66.17 22.24
N GLY A 184 11.71 65.27 21.94
CA GLY A 184 13.10 65.63 21.66
C GLY A 184 13.25 66.52 20.41
N LEU A 185 12.52 66.22 19.33
CA LEU A 185 12.52 67.03 18.11
C LEU A 185 11.88 68.41 18.32
N GLU A 186 10.79 68.49 19.09
CA GLU A 186 10.15 69.76 19.47
C GLU A 186 11.09 70.63 20.30
N PHE A 187 11.78 70.04 21.27
CA PHE A 187 12.78 70.74 22.08
C PHE A 187 13.93 71.27 21.24
N LEU A 188 14.43 70.48 20.28
CA LEU A 188 15.46 70.93 19.33
C LEU A 188 14.99 72.10 18.45
N LEU A 189 13.73 72.09 17.99
CA LEU A 189 13.16 73.23 17.26
C LEU A 189 13.03 74.48 18.12
N GLN A 190 12.66 74.32 19.40
CA GLN A 190 12.56 75.43 20.34
C GLN A 190 13.93 76.03 20.66
N GLN A 191 14.98 75.20 20.79
CA GLN A 191 16.35 75.67 20.95
C GLN A 191 16.87 76.37 19.68
N LEU A 192 16.59 75.82 18.50
CA LEU A 192 16.94 76.46 17.22
C LEU A 192 16.28 77.83 17.02
N ALA A 193 15.13 78.09 17.66
CA ALA A 193 14.47 79.40 17.60
C ALA A 193 15.17 80.48 18.46
N GLN A 194 16.05 80.09 19.39
CA GLN A 194 16.75 81.00 20.31
C GLN A 194 18.21 81.28 19.90
N VAL A 195 18.72 80.60 18.87
CA VAL A 195 20.12 80.69 18.41
C VAL A 195 20.23 81.71 17.27
N GLU A 196 21.26 82.58 17.32
CA GLU A 196 21.55 83.56 16.27
C GLU A 196 21.99 82.89 14.96
N GLU A 197 21.66 83.49 13.80
CA GLU A 197 21.82 82.86 12.47
C GLU A 197 23.24 82.38 12.15
N GLU A 198 24.27 83.02 12.70
CA GLU A 198 25.68 82.66 12.50
C GLU A 198 26.08 81.36 13.24
N GLU A 199 25.38 80.99 14.31
CA GLU A 199 25.71 79.83 15.15
C GLU A 199 24.89 78.57 14.78
N ILE A 200 23.86 78.70 13.94
CA ILE A 200 22.95 77.61 13.53
C ILE A 200 23.73 76.45 12.89
N SER A 201 24.72 76.73 12.04
CA SER A 201 25.55 75.71 11.40
C SER A 201 26.32 74.86 12.43
N SER A 202 26.87 75.51 13.45
CA SER A 202 27.62 74.83 14.52
C SER A 202 26.70 73.98 15.41
N PHE A 203 25.48 74.45 15.68
CA PHE A 203 24.48 73.74 16.49
C PHE A 203 23.92 72.51 15.77
N LEU A 204 23.63 72.65 14.47
CA LEU A 204 23.15 71.55 13.62
C LEU A 204 24.20 70.43 13.48
N SER A 205 25.50 70.78 13.37
CA SER A 205 26.58 69.79 13.34
C SER A 205 26.69 68.94 14.63
N LYS A 206 26.33 69.51 15.79
CA LYS A 206 26.34 68.81 17.09
C LYS A 206 25.15 67.87 17.29
N THR A 207 24.01 68.19 16.66
CA THR A 207 22.76 67.42 16.77
C THR A 207 22.60 66.38 15.67
N GLY A 208 23.45 66.42 14.63
CA GLY A 208 23.48 65.44 13.54
C GLY A 208 22.46 65.70 12.43
N TYR A 209 21.80 66.86 12.43
CA TYR A 209 20.86 67.28 11.38
C TYR A 209 21.52 68.29 10.45
N VAL A 210 21.21 68.23 9.15
CA VAL A 210 21.87 69.06 8.14
C VAL A 210 21.10 70.37 7.90
N SER A 211 19.80 70.39 8.18
CA SER A 211 18.93 71.57 8.00
C SER A 211 17.74 71.58 8.95
N LYS A 212 17.23 72.77 9.27
CA LYS A 212 15.97 72.95 10.02
C LYS A 212 14.78 72.25 9.34
N GLN A 213 14.75 72.24 8.00
CA GLN A 213 13.69 71.55 7.23
C GLN A 213 13.76 70.03 7.39
N GLU A 214 14.95 69.46 7.64
CA GLU A 214 15.11 68.04 7.89
C GLU A 214 14.47 67.66 9.23
N ILE A 215 14.68 68.46 10.28
CA ILE A 215 14.07 68.29 11.59
C ILE A 215 12.54 68.37 11.50
N GLU A 216 12.00 69.37 10.80
CA GLU A 216 10.54 69.49 10.56
C GLU A 216 9.98 68.30 9.75
N SER A 217 10.72 67.80 8.76
CA SER A 217 10.32 66.61 7.98
C SER A 217 10.36 65.31 8.82
N THR A 218 11.29 65.21 9.77
CA THR A 218 11.34 64.06 10.68
C THR A 218 10.23 64.13 11.72
N LEU A 219 9.90 65.32 12.22
CA LEU A 219 8.79 65.55 13.15
C LEU A 219 7.46 65.12 12.53
N THR A 220 7.19 65.48 11.27
CA THR A 220 5.97 65.05 10.56
C THR A 220 5.91 63.53 10.36
N LYS A 221 7.03 62.88 10.01
CA LYS A 221 7.10 61.41 9.87
C LYS A 221 6.91 60.67 11.20
N VAL A 222 7.52 61.15 12.27
CA VAL A 222 7.39 60.58 13.62
C VAL A 222 5.96 60.79 14.13
N SER A 223 5.37 61.97 13.93
CA SER A 223 3.97 62.25 14.28
C SER A 223 2.98 61.35 13.53
N GLN A 224 3.15 61.14 12.23
CA GLN A 224 2.32 60.18 11.47
C GLN A 224 2.50 58.72 11.95
N SER A 225 3.71 58.35 12.34
CA SER A 225 4.01 57.01 12.87
C SER A 225 3.40 56.81 14.26
N LEU A 226 3.39 57.86 15.09
CA LEU A 226 2.72 57.91 16.38
C LEU A 226 1.21 57.73 16.24
N ARG A 227 0.58 58.47 15.32
CA ARG A 227 -0.87 58.36 15.06
C ARG A 227 -1.28 56.95 14.62
N LYS A 228 -0.47 56.34 13.74
CA LYS A 228 -0.66 54.93 13.32
C LYS A 228 -0.48 53.94 14.47
N ALA A 229 0.51 54.16 15.34
CA ALA A 229 0.74 53.32 16.50
C ALA A 229 -0.38 53.45 17.55
N LYS A 230 -0.90 54.67 17.78
CA LYS A 230 -2.05 54.97 18.67
C LYS A 230 -3.40 54.46 18.16
N GLY A 231 -3.47 54.06 16.89
CA GLY A 231 -4.65 53.40 16.32
C GLY A 231 -5.76 54.38 15.96
N GLU A 232 -5.41 55.65 15.71
CA GLU A 232 -6.32 56.59 15.06
C GLU A 232 -6.74 56.02 13.70
N SER A 233 -8.05 55.90 13.51
CA SER A 233 -8.60 55.21 12.34
C SER A 233 -8.31 56.00 11.07
N LYS A 234 -8.05 55.28 9.97
CA LYS A 234 -7.92 55.85 8.61
C LYS A 234 -9.16 56.59 8.11
N VAL A 235 -10.25 56.63 8.88
CA VAL A 235 -11.50 57.34 8.56
C VAL A 235 -11.31 58.86 8.73
N GLU A 236 -10.56 59.30 9.75
CA GLU A 236 -10.27 60.73 9.98
C GLU A 236 -9.19 61.28 9.04
N GLN A 237 -8.46 60.40 8.33
CA GLN A 237 -7.51 60.79 7.28
C GLN A 237 -8.18 61.10 5.95
N ALA A 238 -9.44 60.68 5.74
CA ALA A 238 -10.21 61.05 4.55
C ALA A 238 -10.99 62.36 4.77
N GLU A 239 -11.64 62.53 5.92
CA GLU A 239 -12.52 63.69 6.13
C GLU A 239 -11.78 65.03 6.35
N ASN A 240 -10.53 65.02 6.81
CA ASN A 240 -9.74 66.25 7.00
C ASN A 240 -8.89 66.63 5.78
N GLU A 241 -8.73 65.73 4.80
CA GLU A 241 -8.18 66.05 3.47
C GLU A 241 -9.29 66.26 2.41
N GLU A 242 -10.53 65.82 2.64
CA GLU A 242 -11.66 66.02 1.70
C GLU A 242 -12.43 67.35 1.88
N LYS A 243 -12.13 68.15 2.90
CA LYS A 243 -12.70 69.52 3.04
C LYS A 243 -11.88 70.63 2.38
N ALA A 244 -10.77 70.30 1.74
CA ALA A 244 -10.04 71.18 0.84
C ALA A 244 -9.67 70.36 -0.41
N ASP A 245 -10.64 70.16 -1.31
CA ASP A 245 -10.42 70.10 -2.77
C ASP A 245 -11.71 69.69 -3.48
N THR A 246 -12.60 70.67 -3.61
CA THR A 246 -13.59 70.67 -4.69
C THR A 246 -12.87 70.87 -6.03
N SER A 247 -12.63 69.79 -6.75
CA SER A 247 -12.72 69.64 -8.21
C SER A 247 -11.76 68.55 -8.70
N THR A 248 -12.29 67.53 -9.35
CA THR A 248 -11.51 66.45 -9.95
C THR A 248 -10.72 66.88 -11.21
N SER A 249 -10.79 68.16 -11.62
CA SER A 249 -10.01 68.71 -12.73
C SER A 249 -8.59 69.12 -12.35
N ASP A 250 -8.33 69.40 -11.07
CA ASP A 250 -7.12 70.15 -10.67
C ASP A 250 -5.99 69.24 -10.16
N LYS A 251 -6.24 67.93 -9.98
CA LYS A 251 -5.27 66.98 -9.42
C LYS A 251 -4.11 66.61 -10.36
N TYR A 252 -4.26 66.85 -11.67
CA TYR A 252 -3.21 66.59 -12.67
C TYR A 252 -3.23 67.64 -13.82
N PRO A 253 -2.76 68.87 -13.58
CA PRO A 253 -2.92 69.99 -14.52
C PRO A 253 -2.23 69.79 -15.87
N LEU A 254 -1.12 69.05 -15.90
CA LEU A 254 -0.28 68.88 -17.10
C LEU A 254 -0.76 67.77 -18.03
N ILE A 255 -1.69 66.91 -17.58
CA ILE A 255 -2.19 65.78 -18.38
C ILE A 255 -2.99 66.27 -19.60
N ASN A 256 -3.71 67.39 -19.47
CA ASN A 256 -4.59 67.93 -20.52
C ASN A 256 -3.92 68.96 -21.45
N VAL A 257 -2.64 69.29 -21.24
CA VAL A 257 -1.90 70.27 -22.07
C VAL A 257 -1.16 69.54 -23.21
N PRO A 258 -1.32 69.94 -24.48
CA PRO A 258 -0.63 69.31 -25.62
C PRO A 258 0.90 69.40 -25.55
N ASP A 259 1.59 68.37 -26.04
CA ASP A 259 3.05 68.18 -25.88
C ASP A 259 3.90 69.29 -26.53
N ASN A 260 3.37 69.99 -27.53
CA ASN A 260 4.07 71.06 -28.26
C ASN A 260 4.20 72.38 -27.46
N MET A 261 3.53 72.48 -26.30
CA MET A 261 3.49 73.68 -25.45
C MET A 261 4.28 73.50 -24.14
N LEU A 262 5.02 72.39 -23.99
CA LEU A 262 5.66 72.01 -22.72
C LEU A 262 7.20 72.05 -22.85
N THR A 263 7.85 72.59 -21.82
CA THR A 263 9.32 72.52 -21.69
C THR A 263 9.78 71.09 -21.39
N PRO A 264 11.05 70.72 -21.68
CA PRO A 264 11.55 69.35 -21.47
C PRO A 264 11.46 68.86 -20.02
N GLU A 265 11.44 69.76 -19.04
CA GLU A 265 11.21 69.43 -17.63
C GLU A 265 9.73 69.17 -17.34
N GLN A 266 8.82 69.97 -17.92
CA GLN A 266 7.37 69.78 -17.79
C GLN A 266 6.86 68.51 -18.51
N LEU A 267 7.54 68.06 -19.57
CA LEU A 267 7.26 66.76 -20.21
C LEU A 267 7.63 65.57 -19.31
N LYS A 268 8.71 65.67 -18.52
CA LYS A 268 9.04 64.66 -17.50
C LYS A 268 8.02 64.64 -16.38
N GLU A 269 7.55 65.81 -15.95
CA GLU A 269 6.53 65.94 -14.90
C GLU A 269 5.16 65.42 -15.37
N LYS A 270 4.77 65.70 -16.62
CA LYS A 270 3.58 65.13 -17.26
C LYS A 270 3.64 63.60 -17.31
N LYS A 271 4.79 63.01 -17.68
CA LYS A 271 4.99 61.55 -17.65
C LYS A 271 4.84 60.97 -16.23
N ARG A 272 5.36 61.64 -15.20
CA ARG A 272 5.16 61.23 -13.79
C ARG A 272 3.69 61.30 -13.37
N GLN A 273 2.98 62.38 -13.74
CA GLN A 273 1.56 62.55 -13.41
C GLN A 273 0.70 61.48 -14.10
N ILE A 274 0.97 61.18 -15.37
CA ILE A 274 0.30 60.10 -16.10
C ILE A 274 0.57 58.75 -15.39
N PHE A 275 1.81 58.47 -14.99
CA PHE A 275 2.17 57.24 -14.28
C PHE A 275 1.47 57.11 -12.91
N LEU A 276 1.41 58.19 -12.13
CA LEU A 276 0.69 58.18 -10.84
C LEU A 276 -0.81 57.91 -11.06
N LYS A 277 -1.42 58.62 -12.03
CA LYS A 277 -2.84 58.46 -12.37
C LYS A 277 -3.15 57.02 -12.80
N THR A 278 -2.38 56.46 -13.72
CA THR A 278 -2.57 55.07 -14.19
C THR A 278 -2.34 54.04 -13.07
N THR A 279 -1.39 54.28 -12.17
CA THR A 279 -1.15 53.40 -11.01
C THR A 279 -2.31 53.44 -10.01
N THR A 280 -2.86 54.63 -9.72
CA THR A 280 -4.01 54.78 -8.81
C THR A 280 -5.30 54.22 -9.41
N GLU A 281 -5.55 54.48 -10.70
CA GLU A 281 -6.72 53.96 -11.42
C GLU A 281 -6.64 52.44 -11.59
N GLY A 282 -5.44 51.88 -11.81
CA GLY A 282 -5.21 50.43 -11.87
C GLY A 282 -5.53 49.73 -10.55
N ARG A 283 -5.14 50.32 -9.41
CA ARG A 283 -5.49 49.80 -8.07
C ARG A 283 -7.00 49.90 -7.79
N GLN A 284 -7.64 50.98 -8.20
CA GLN A 284 -9.09 51.14 -8.04
C GLN A 284 -9.86 50.14 -8.91
N ARG A 285 -9.47 49.95 -10.18
CA ARG A 285 -10.07 48.93 -11.06
C ARG A 285 -9.87 47.51 -10.54
N ALA A 286 -8.70 47.17 -10.01
CA ALA A 286 -8.46 45.85 -9.41
C ALA A 286 -9.33 45.62 -8.15
N LYS A 287 -9.54 46.66 -7.35
CA LYS A 287 -10.42 46.59 -6.16
C LYS A 287 -11.90 46.48 -6.57
N GLN A 288 -12.33 47.23 -7.59
CA GLN A 288 -13.68 47.15 -8.14
C GLN A 288 -13.96 45.77 -8.75
N LYS A 289 -13.02 45.24 -9.54
CA LYS A 289 -13.15 43.89 -10.15
C LYS A 289 -13.31 42.80 -9.09
N ARG A 290 -12.52 42.85 -8.00
CA ARG A 290 -12.66 41.89 -6.89
C ARG A 290 -14.01 42.00 -6.18
N PHE A 291 -14.51 43.22 -5.99
CA PHE A 291 -15.81 43.45 -5.38
C PHE A 291 -16.96 42.99 -6.28
N GLU A 292 -16.84 43.20 -7.58
CA GLU A 292 -17.80 42.73 -8.59
C GLU A 292 -17.82 41.19 -8.67
N GLU A 293 -16.66 40.54 -8.69
CA GLU A 293 -16.53 39.07 -8.66
C GLU A 293 -17.12 38.46 -7.36
N GLU A 294 -16.93 39.12 -6.20
CA GLU A 294 -17.55 38.71 -4.93
C GLU A 294 -19.08 38.85 -4.99
N LEU A 295 -19.59 39.97 -5.50
CA LEU A 295 -21.02 40.23 -5.63
C LEU A 295 -21.70 39.27 -6.63
N GLU A 296 -21.01 38.88 -7.70
CA GLU A 296 -21.48 37.87 -8.65
C GLU A 296 -21.53 36.47 -8.04
N ARG A 297 -20.54 36.08 -7.22
CA ARG A 297 -20.58 34.81 -6.49
C ARG A 297 -21.75 34.77 -5.52
N GLU A 298 -22.00 35.86 -4.79
CA GLU A 298 -23.11 35.94 -3.83
C GLU A 298 -24.48 35.88 -4.52
N LYS A 299 -24.63 36.53 -5.69
CA LYS A 299 -25.84 36.39 -6.52
C LYS A 299 -26.05 34.96 -6.99
N LYS A 300 -25.01 34.29 -7.50
CA LYS A 300 -25.09 32.88 -7.93
C LYS A 300 -25.47 31.94 -6.79
N THR A 301 -24.95 32.15 -5.58
CA THR A 301 -25.34 31.34 -4.42
C THR A 301 -26.80 31.57 -4.03
N ARG A 302 -27.28 32.81 -4.12
CA ARG A 302 -28.68 33.15 -3.80
C ARG A 302 -29.66 32.55 -4.82
N GLU A 303 -29.36 32.67 -6.11
CA GLU A 303 -30.15 32.05 -7.19
C GLU A 303 -30.16 30.51 -7.10
N ASP A 304 -29.08 29.89 -6.63
CA ASP A 304 -29.02 28.45 -6.40
C ASP A 304 -29.86 28.01 -5.20
N GLU A 305 -29.90 28.81 -4.13
CA GLU A 305 -30.77 28.59 -2.97
C GLU A 305 -32.25 28.76 -3.29
N GLU A 306 -32.60 29.76 -4.11
CA GLU A 306 -33.95 29.98 -4.62
C GLU A 306 -34.42 28.77 -5.45
N ARG A 307 -33.61 28.28 -6.39
CA ARG A 307 -33.92 27.07 -7.19
C ARG A 307 -34.11 25.81 -6.33
N ARG A 308 -33.35 25.69 -5.23
CA ARG A 308 -33.51 24.60 -4.27
C ARG A 308 -34.85 24.67 -3.54
N LEU A 309 -35.31 25.88 -3.20
CA LEU A 309 -36.56 26.12 -2.47
C LEU A 309 -37.79 25.94 -3.38
N GLU A 310 -37.71 26.34 -4.65
CA GLU A 310 -38.82 26.26 -5.60
C GLU A 310 -39.21 24.82 -5.95
N ASN A 311 -38.24 23.92 -6.19
CA ASN A 311 -38.54 22.52 -6.47
C ASN A 311 -37.39 21.56 -6.07
N PRO A 312 -37.44 21.01 -4.83
CA PRO A 312 -36.35 20.20 -4.28
C PRO A 312 -36.02 18.93 -5.08
N GLU A 313 -37.03 18.25 -5.64
CA GLU A 313 -36.84 17.01 -6.39
C GLU A 313 -36.15 17.26 -7.73
N LEU A 314 -36.62 18.28 -8.46
CA LEU A 314 -36.02 18.70 -9.73
C LEU A 314 -34.58 19.20 -9.55
N TYR A 315 -34.32 19.95 -8.48
CA TYR A 315 -32.98 20.41 -8.14
C TYR A 315 -32.03 19.24 -7.84
N LEU A 316 -32.50 18.23 -7.09
CA LEU A 316 -31.72 17.03 -6.79
C LEU A 316 -31.37 16.25 -8.07
N GLU A 317 -32.34 16.07 -8.97
CA GLU A 317 -32.12 15.42 -10.27
C GLU A 317 -31.11 16.20 -11.11
N GLN A 318 -31.24 17.53 -11.20
CA GLN A 318 -30.29 18.41 -11.88
C GLN A 318 -28.88 18.37 -11.27
N MET A 319 -28.77 18.21 -9.95
CA MET A 319 -27.47 18.07 -9.29
C MET A 319 -26.84 16.70 -9.57
N ARG A 320 -27.63 15.63 -9.64
CA ARG A 320 -27.15 14.29 -10.02
C ARG A 320 -26.72 14.22 -11.48
N THR A 321 -27.42 14.89 -12.40
CA THR A 321 -27.00 14.97 -13.82
C THR A 321 -25.71 15.75 -13.98
N LYS A 322 -25.59 16.91 -13.32
CA LYS A 322 -24.34 17.69 -13.27
C LYS A 322 -23.17 16.89 -12.71
N TYR A 323 -23.38 16.16 -11.61
CA TYR A 323 -22.35 15.28 -11.05
C TYR A 323 -21.89 14.24 -12.07
N LYS A 324 -22.82 13.61 -12.78
CA LYS A 324 -22.51 12.58 -13.78
C LYS A 324 -21.71 13.15 -14.97
N GLU A 325 -22.11 14.31 -15.47
CA GLU A 325 -21.43 14.98 -16.58
C GLU A 325 -20.01 15.43 -16.21
N LEU A 326 -19.85 16.04 -15.04
CA LEU A 326 -18.52 16.46 -14.53
C LEU A 326 -17.63 15.25 -14.27
N TYR A 327 -18.18 14.18 -13.67
CA TYR A 327 -17.44 12.95 -13.43
C TYR A 327 -16.95 12.32 -14.74
N GLU A 328 -17.80 12.23 -15.77
CA GLU A 328 -17.42 11.68 -17.08
C GLU A 328 -16.34 12.53 -17.77
N LYS A 329 -16.42 13.87 -17.67
CA LYS A 329 -15.38 14.77 -18.20
C LYS A 329 -14.03 14.58 -17.51
N VAL A 330 -14.01 14.54 -16.18
CA VAL A 330 -12.79 14.32 -15.39
C VAL A 330 -12.19 12.94 -15.70
N GLU A 331 -13.02 11.89 -15.80
CA GLU A 331 -12.56 10.54 -16.10
C GLU A 331 -12.00 10.42 -17.53
N GLN A 332 -12.68 11.00 -18.53
CA GLN A 332 -12.20 11.03 -19.92
C GLN A 332 -10.84 11.72 -20.04
N ARG A 333 -10.63 12.85 -19.33
CA ARG A 333 -9.32 13.52 -19.29
C ARG A 333 -8.26 12.68 -18.57
N LYS A 334 -8.58 12.06 -17.43
CA LYS A 334 -7.67 11.14 -16.72
C LYS A 334 -7.24 9.98 -17.63
N ARG A 335 -8.17 9.40 -18.42
CA ARG A 335 -7.88 8.35 -19.42
C ARG A 335 -6.99 8.84 -20.56
N LEU A 336 -7.21 10.05 -21.06
CA LEU A 336 -6.35 10.67 -22.09
C LEU A 336 -4.94 10.92 -21.57
N LYS A 337 -4.78 11.34 -20.30
CA LYS A 337 -3.45 11.50 -19.65
C LYS A 337 -2.72 10.16 -19.49
N ILE A 338 -3.42 9.08 -19.11
CA ILE A 338 -2.81 7.74 -18.92
C ILE A 338 -2.40 7.11 -20.27
N ASN A 339 -3.24 7.22 -21.30
CA ASN A 339 -2.94 6.63 -22.61
C ASN A 339 -1.87 7.39 -23.41
N GLY A 340 -1.67 8.69 -23.13
CA GLY A 340 -0.59 9.48 -23.74
C GLY A 340 0.81 9.07 -23.30
N GLY A 341 0.95 8.34 -22.19
CA GLY A 341 2.24 7.90 -21.63
C GLY A 341 2.79 6.58 -22.19
N HIS A 342 2.06 5.88 -23.07
CA HIS A 342 2.43 4.53 -23.54
C HIS A 342 2.47 4.40 -25.06
N ALA A 343 3.23 5.27 -25.72
CA ALA A 343 3.72 5.03 -27.07
C ALA A 343 5.26 4.96 -27.09
N ASN A 344 5.73 3.72 -27.15
CA ASN A 344 7.04 3.24 -27.62
C ASN A 344 8.24 3.34 -26.66
N GLY A 345 8.57 2.21 -26.03
CA GLY A 345 9.88 1.96 -25.44
C GLY A 345 10.87 1.48 -26.50
N ASN A 346 12.07 2.08 -26.55
CA ASN A 346 13.35 1.38 -26.47
C ASN A 346 14.52 2.39 -26.42
N SER A 347 15.60 1.97 -25.76
CA SER A 347 16.97 2.51 -25.80
C SER A 347 17.44 3.37 -24.63
N SER A 348 18.41 2.79 -23.95
CA SER A 348 19.57 3.39 -23.30
C SER A 348 20.09 4.70 -23.92
N GLY A 349 20.61 5.55 -23.04
CA GLY A 349 21.68 6.54 -23.23
C GLY A 349 21.88 7.13 -24.62
N GLY A 350 21.56 8.41 -24.79
CA GLY A 350 21.93 9.16 -25.99
C GLY A 350 21.45 10.60 -25.92
N VAL A 351 22.41 11.52 -25.80
CA VAL A 351 22.22 12.96 -26.00
C VAL A 351 21.75 13.19 -27.45
N GLY A 352 20.59 13.84 -27.63
CA GLY A 352 20.23 14.59 -28.83
C GLY A 352 19.40 13.87 -29.91
N ARG A 353 18.09 14.16 -29.97
CA ARG A 353 17.37 14.75 -31.13
C ARG A 353 15.84 14.73 -30.93
N GLY A 354 15.27 15.92 -30.74
CA GLY A 354 14.00 16.35 -31.35
C GLY A 354 12.71 15.67 -30.89
N GLU A 355 12.26 15.98 -29.67
CA GLU A 355 10.81 15.98 -29.39
C GLU A 355 10.10 16.98 -30.31
N ARG A 356 8.94 16.59 -30.85
CA ARG A 356 8.12 17.46 -31.70
C ARG A 356 7.47 18.54 -30.83
N LEU A 357 8.18 19.64 -30.63
CA LEU A 357 7.70 20.81 -29.89
C LEU A 357 6.38 21.33 -30.49
N ASN A 358 5.45 21.67 -29.58
CA ASN A 358 4.13 22.22 -29.91
C ASN A 358 4.29 23.56 -30.67
N ALA A 359 3.28 23.99 -31.42
CA ALA A 359 3.38 25.19 -32.29
C ALA A 359 3.81 26.46 -31.52
N ALA A 360 3.26 26.65 -30.32
CA ALA A 360 3.63 27.73 -29.40
C ALA A 360 5.07 27.58 -28.87
N GLN A 361 5.52 26.35 -28.58
CA GLN A 361 6.91 26.10 -28.15
C GLN A 361 7.92 26.31 -29.28
N ARG A 362 7.55 26.05 -30.54
CA ARG A 362 8.37 26.37 -31.74
C ARG A 362 8.46 27.86 -31.98
N GLU A 363 7.36 28.60 -31.84
CA GLU A 363 7.40 30.07 -31.90
C GLU A 363 8.23 30.65 -30.77
N ARG A 364 8.09 30.13 -29.55
CA ARG A 364 8.91 30.49 -28.39
C ARG A 364 10.39 30.27 -28.67
N MET A 365 10.76 29.10 -29.19
CA MET A 365 12.16 28.81 -29.51
C MET A 365 12.66 29.69 -30.65
N ARG A 366 11.82 29.97 -31.65
CA ARG A 366 12.14 30.91 -32.74
C ARG A 366 12.38 32.32 -32.18
N LEU A 367 11.49 32.86 -31.35
CA LEU A 367 11.61 34.18 -30.73
C LEU A 367 12.84 34.28 -29.82
N LEU A 368 13.11 33.27 -28.99
CA LEU A 368 14.34 33.18 -28.19
C LEU A 368 15.59 33.16 -29.07
N THR A 369 15.56 32.41 -30.17
CA THR A 369 16.69 32.35 -31.11
C THR A 369 16.89 33.68 -31.83
N THR A 370 15.83 34.38 -32.24
CA THR A 370 15.94 35.73 -32.84
C THR A 370 16.44 36.77 -31.84
N ALA A 371 15.91 36.76 -30.60
CA ALA A 371 16.35 37.67 -29.55
C ALA A 371 17.82 37.44 -29.15
N ALA A 372 18.29 36.19 -29.20
CA ALA A 372 19.67 35.83 -28.95
C ALA A 372 20.63 36.14 -30.11
N PHE A 373 20.17 36.09 -31.38
CA PHE A 373 21.02 36.31 -32.55
C PHE A 373 21.14 37.77 -33.00
N ASP A 374 20.18 38.65 -32.66
CA ASP A 374 20.19 40.05 -33.12
C ASP A 374 21.21 40.96 -32.41
N ARG A 375 21.97 40.46 -31.43
CA ARG A 375 22.97 41.25 -30.70
C ARG A 375 24.29 40.50 -30.61
N GLY A 376 25.21 40.84 -31.51
CA GLY A 376 26.43 40.11 -31.84
C GLY A 376 27.30 39.60 -30.68
N LYS A 377 27.92 38.43 -30.93
CA LYS A 377 29.02 37.75 -30.22
C LYS A 377 29.22 38.11 -28.73
N GLY A 378 28.63 37.29 -27.87
CA GLY A 378 29.36 36.72 -26.72
C GLY A 378 29.11 37.32 -25.35
N GLU A 379 28.32 38.38 -25.21
CA GLU A 379 27.89 38.88 -23.90
C GLU A 379 26.36 38.81 -23.78
N ASP A 380 25.91 37.93 -22.87
CA ASP A 380 24.51 37.72 -22.54
C ASP A 380 23.98 38.89 -21.69
N ASN A 381 23.44 39.91 -22.36
CA ASN A 381 22.79 41.06 -21.74
C ASN A 381 21.25 40.94 -21.74
N PHE A 382 20.71 39.73 -21.87
CA PHE A 382 19.27 39.50 -21.87
C PHE A 382 18.67 39.71 -20.46
N GLY A 383 17.70 40.62 -20.32
CA GLY A 383 17.08 40.99 -19.04
C GLY A 383 17.47 42.38 -18.52
N ALA A 384 18.38 43.10 -19.19
CA ALA A 384 18.79 44.45 -18.82
C ALA A 384 17.85 45.56 -19.32
N LYS A 385 16.93 45.27 -20.25
CA LYS A 385 15.91 46.21 -20.75
C LYS A 385 14.50 45.72 -20.39
N ASP A 386 13.59 46.66 -20.08
CA ASP A 386 12.18 46.38 -19.73
C ASP A 386 11.40 45.65 -20.84
N GLU A 387 11.85 45.72 -22.10
CA GLU A 387 11.28 44.98 -23.24
C GLU A 387 11.48 43.46 -23.11
N ASP A 388 12.58 43.02 -22.49
CA ASP A 388 12.88 41.59 -22.27
C ASP A 388 11.92 40.99 -21.21
N TRP A 389 11.45 41.82 -20.28
CA TRP A 389 10.46 41.45 -19.26
C TRP A 389 9.04 41.31 -19.84
N GLN A 390 8.72 42.08 -20.88
CA GLN A 390 7.47 41.92 -21.62
C GLN A 390 7.42 40.58 -22.35
N LEU A 391 8.57 40.09 -22.84
CA LEU A 391 8.70 38.75 -23.42
C LEU A 391 8.38 37.67 -22.38
N TYR A 392 8.86 37.79 -21.14
CA TYR A 392 8.52 36.87 -20.05
C TYR A 392 7.02 36.88 -19.71
N LYS A 393 6.38 38.04 -19.72
CA LYS A 393 4.95 38.19 -19.40
C LYS A 393 4.03 37.66 -20.50
N LEU A 394 4.45 37.76 -21.76
CA LEU A 394 3.78 37.12 -22.89
C LEU A 394 3.99 35.60 -22.84
N MET A 395 5.17 35.13 -22.40
CA MET A 395 5.48 33.70 -22.24
C MET A 395 4.84 33.02 -21.03
N SER A 396 4.49 33.75 -19.96
CA SER A 396 3.85 33.16 -18.77
C SER A 396 2.33 33.03 -18.92
N LYS A 397 1.71 33.80 -19.82
CA LYS A 397 0.26 33.88 -19.92
C LYS A 397 -0.37 32.68 -20.63
N ASP A 398 0.31 32.12 -21.63
CA ASP A 398 -0.22 30.96 -22.38
C ASP A 398 0.10 29.61 -21.72
N ASN A 399 0.79 29.60 -20.56
CA ASN A 399 1.04 28.39 -19.78
C ASN A 399 -0.01 28.14 -18.69
N ASP A 400 -0.79 29.17 -18.33
CA ASP A 400 -1.85 29.06 -17.31
C ASP A 400 -3.21 28.72 -17.97
N ASP A 401 -3.47 29.21 -19.19
CA ASP A 401 -4.79 29.08 -19.83
C ASP A 401 -5.16 27.65 -20.30
N ASP A 402 -4.22 26.70 -20.43
CA ASP A 402 -4.51 25.31 -20.85
C ASP A 402 -4.61 24.30 -19.68
N ASP A 403 -4.14 24.64 -18.47
CA ASP A 403 -4.23 23.75 -17.27
C ASP A 403 -5.26 24.26 -16.24
N ASP A 404 -5.65 25.54 -16.28
CA ASP A 404 -6.67 26.12 -15.38
C ASP A 404 -8.03 25.38 -15.49
N GLY A 405 -8.40 24.87 -16.67
CA GLY A 405 -9.65 24.12 -16.86
C GLY A 405 -9.67 22.74 -16.19
N ALA A 406 -8.52 22.16 -15.81
CA ALA A 406 -8.45 20.89 -15.11
C ALA A 406 -8.77 21.04 -13.62
N ASP A 407 -8.24 22.09 -13.01
CA ASP A 407 -8.47 22.41 -11.61
C ASP A 407 -9.89 22.95 -11.39
N GLU A 408 -10.45 23.68 -12.36
CA GLU A 408 -11.83 24.18 -12.28
C GLU A 408 -12.87 23.05 -12.27
N ASP A 409 -12.81 22.09 -13.21
CA ASP A 409 -13.77 20.98 -13.31
C ASP A 409 -13.68 20.03 -12.09
N GLU A 410 -12.47 19.78 -11.56
CA GLU A 410 -12.27 18.93 -10.38
C GLU A 410 -12.72 19.64 -9.08
N ALA A 411 -12.49 20.96 -8.97
CA ALA A 411 -13.02 21.77 -7.89
C ALA A 411 -14.55 21.93 -7.95
N GLU A 412 -15.15 21.98 -9.14
CA GLU A 412 -16.61 21.97 -9.31
C GLU A 412 -17.22 20.61 -8.96
N LEU A 413 -16.59 19.49 -9.36
CA LEU A 413 -17.02 18.14 -8.98
C LEU A 413 -17.02 17.96 -7.46
N ALA A 414 -15.99 18.44 -6.76
CA ALA A 414 -15.90 18.40 -5.30
C ALA A 414 -16.99 19.25 -4.62
N ARG A 415 -17.30 20.44 -5.17
CA ARG A 415 -18.38 21.31 -4.68
C ARG A 415 -19.75 20.66 -4.86
N VAL A 416 -20.05 20.10 -6.03
CA VAL A 416 -21.31 19.39 -6.33
C VAL A 416 -21.45 18.14 -5.46
N CYS A 417 -20.36 17.39 -5.23
CA CYS A 417 -20.33 16.21 -4.37
C CYS A 417 -20.67 16.57 -2.90
N SER A 418 -20.01 17.59 -2.35
CA SER A 418 -20.27 18.07 -0.98
C SER A 418 -21.72 18.55 -0.82
N ARG A 419 -22.27 19.21 -1.85
CA ARG A 419 -23.65 19.68 -1.85
C ARG A 419 -24.66 18.54 -1.96
N LEU A 420 -24.40 17.51 -2.77
CA LEU A 420 -25.24 16.31 -2.87
C LEU A 420 -25.25 15.50 -1.57
N GLN A 421 -24.11 15.36 -0.89
CA GLN A 421 -24.04 14.70 0.42
C GLN A 421 -24.81 15.45 1.51
N ALA A 422 -24.84 16.79 1.44
CA ALA A 422 -25.60 17.61 2.38
C ALA A 422 -27.13 17.52 2.17
N ILE A 423 -27.58 17.22 0.95
CA ILE A 423 -29.01 17.13 0.58
C ILE A 423 -29.51 15.69 0.72
N ASP A 424 -28.70 14.72 0.32
CA ASP A 424 -29.01 13.29 0.33
C ASP A 424 -27.90 12.53 1.10
N PRO A 425 -28.13 12.18 2.37
CA PRO A 425 -27.16 11.41 3.16
C PRO A 425 -27.00 9.97 2.70
N THR A 426 -27.83 9.48 1.76
CA THR A 426 -27.65 8.16 1.11
C THR A 426 -26.82 8.23 -0.17
N PHE A 427 -26.48 9.44 -0.65
CA PHE A 427 -25.59 9.61 -1.80
C PHE A 427 -24.15 9.22 -1.43
N VAL A 428 -23.70 8.09 -2.00
CA VAL A 428 -22.31 7.65 -1.92
C VAL A 428 -21.63 8.01 -3.24
N PRO A 429 -20.61 8.88 -3.26
CA PRO A 429 -19.81 9.12 -4.45
C PRO A 429 -19.26 7.78 -4.95
N LYS A 430 -19.28 7.55 -6.27
CA LYS A 430 -18.64 6.36 -6.82
C LYS A 430 -17.19 6.34 -6.34
N PRO A 431 -16.71 5.25 -5.71
CA PRO A 431 -15.34 5.19 -5.27
C PRO A 431 -14.45 5.34 -6.50
N GLU A 432 -13.54 6.30 -6.46
CA GLU A 432 -12.45 6.32 -7.43
C GLU A 432 -11.78 4.94 -7.39
N PRO A 433 -11.46 4.31 -8.53
CA PRO A 433 -10.30 3.43 -8.54
C PRO A 433 -9.11 4.35 -8.34
N THR A 434 -8.80 4.68 -7.09
CA THR A 434 -7.61 5.43 -6.73
C THR A 434 -6.41 4.72 -7.35
N PRO A 435 -5.67 5.34 -8.29
CA PRO A 435 -4.25 5.06 -8.39
C PRO A 435 -3.62 5.82 -7.23
N SER A 436 -3.70 5.24 -6.02
CA SER A 436 -3.01 5.82 -4.88
C SER A 436 -1.52 5.83 -5.19
N GLN A 437 -0.93 7.03 -5.12
CA GLN A 437 0.48 7.26 -4.81
C GLN A 437 1.49 7.00 -5.94
N ALA A 438 1.64 7.99 -6.83
CA ALA A 438 3.00 8.35 -7.24
C ALA A 438 3.69 9.06 -6.06
N ALA A 439 4.44 8.27 -5.29
CA ALA A 439 5.63 8.67 -4.53
C ALA A 439 5.57 9.97 -3.68
N THR A 440 4.73 9.99 -2.65
CA THR A 440 5.19 10.50 -1.34
C THR A 440 4.90 9.41 -0.31
N THR A 441 5.94 9.06 0.45
CA THR A 441 6.02 7.88 1.32
C THR A 441 5.14 8.05 2.57
N GLU A 442 3.83 8.05 2.43
CA GLU A 442 2.93 7.81 3.56
C GLU A 442 2.74 6.30 3.74
N VAL A 443 3.30 5.79 4.85
CA VAL A 443 3.13 4.41 5.31
C VAL A 443 1.63 4.07 5.29
N PRO A 444 1.21 2.93 4.71
CA PRO A 444 -0.21 2.57 4.65
C PRO A 444 -0.81 2.66 6.05
N ARG A 445 -1.84 3.50 6.23
CA ARG A 445 -2.57 3.54 7.50
C ARG A 445 -3.25 2.19 7.68
N VAL A 446 -2.63 1.33 8.50
CA VAL A 446 -3.17 0.03 8.89
C VAL A 446 -4.47 0.29 9.64
N ARG A 447 -5.62 -0.01 9.01
CA ARG A 447 -6.88 -0.05 9.75
C ARG A 447 -6.73 -1.06 10.90
N PRO A 448 -7.23 -0.77 12.10
CA PRO A 448 -7.19 -1.74 13.18
C PRO A 448 -7.91 -3.02 12.74
N LEU A 449 -7.23 -4.16 12.94
CA LEU A 449 -7.76 -5.47 12.56
C LEU A 449 -9.02 -5.78 13.39
N THR A 450 -10.11 -6.11 12.70
CA THR A 450 -11.39 -6.48 13.33
C THR A 450 -11.38 -7.95 13.75
N LYS A 451 -12.39 -8.38 14.51
CA LYS A 451 -12.57 -9.80 14.86
C LYS A 451 -12.64 -10.71 13.63
N GLU A 452 -13.25 -10.22 12.56
CA GLU A 452 -13.36 -10.93 11.29
C GLU A 452 -12.00 -11.11 10.61
N ASP A 453 -11.09 -10.14 10.74
CA ASP A 453 -9.74 -10.26 10.20
C ASP A 453 -8.93 -11.36 10.91
N PHE A 454 -9.33 -11.81 12.10
CA PHE A 454 -8.75 -12.94 12.84
C PHE A 454 -9.40 -14.28 12.49
N GLN A 455 -10.31 -14.32 11.51
CA GLN A 455 -10.89 -15.56 10.98
C GLN A 455 -10.06 -16.09 9.82
N VAL A 456 -9.56 -17.31 9.97
CA VAL A 456 -8.83 -18.04 8.94
C VAL A 456 -9.81 -18.95 8.23
N VAL A 457 -10.12 -18.62 6.99
CA VAL A 457 -11.06 -19.37 6.16
C VAL A 457 -10.28 -20.37 5.31
N LEU A 458 -10.52 -21.66 5.56
CA LEU A 458 -9.98 -22.81 4.84
C LEU A 458 -11.00 -23.27 3.80
N GLY A 459 -10.72 -22.98 2.53
CA GLY A 459 -11.54 -23.42 1.40
C GLY A 459 -10.76 -24.41 0.56
N VAL A 460 -10.22 -23.92 -0.56
CA VAL A 460 -9.46 -24.72 -1.54
C VAL A 460 -8.24 -25.40 -0.93
N GLU A 461 -7.66 -24.81 0.12
CA GLU A 461 -6.48 -25.31 0.82
C GLU A 461 -6.72 -26.68 1.47
N ARG A 462 -7.98 -26.98 1.85
CA ARG A 462 -8.37 -28.23 2.53
C ARG A 462 -8.05 -29.48 1.71
N PHE A 463 -8.25 -29.43 0.39
CA PHE A 463 -7.98 -30.55 -0.51
C PHE A 463 -6.76 -30.34 -1.41
N ARG A 464 -6.37 -29.09 -1.68
CA ARG A 464 -5.17 -28.78 -2.48
C ARG A 464 -3.87 -29.17 -1.77
N CYS A 465 -3.80 -29.01 -0.46
CA CYS A 465 -2.62 -29.33 0.31
C CYS A 465 -2.27 -30.84 0.32
N PRO A 466 -3.20 -31.77 0.65
CA PRO A 466 -2.90 -33.20 0.62
C PRO A 466 -2.81 -33.77 -0.80
N GLU A 467 -3.26 -33.04 -1.82
CA GLU A 467 -3.15 -33.42 -3.24
C GLU A 467 -1.70 -33.68 -3.67
N ILE A 468 -0.72 -33.06 -3.01
CA ILE A 468 0.70 -33.23 -3.33
C ILE A 468 1.19 -34.68 -3.17
N LEU A 469 0.46 -35.53 -2.43
CA LEU A 469 0.74 -36.96 -2.33
C LEU A 469 0.50 -37.71 -3.65
N PHE A 470 -0.39 -37.19 -4.49
CA PHE A 470 -0.71 -37.71 -5.82
C PHE A 470 -0.09 -36.87 -6.94
N HIS A 471 0.04 -35.56 -6.74
CA HIS A 471 0.68 -34.66 -7.69
C HIS A 471 1.85 -33.88 -7.04
N PRO A 472 3.00 -34.53 -6.82
CA PRO A 472 4.24 -33.91 -6.31
C PRO A 472 4.67 -32.62 -7.01
N ASN A 473 4.37 -32.52 -8.31
CA ASN A 473 4.71 -31.39 -9.16
C ASN A 473 4.10 -30.06 -8.68
N LEU A 474 3.02 -30.09 -7.89
CA LEU A 474 2.38 -28.89 -7.33
C LEU A 474 3.31 -28.11 -6.37
N VAL A 475 4.30 -28.79 -5.79
CA VAL A 475 5.33 -28.17 -4.94
C VAL A 475 6.71 -28.14 -5.62
N GLY A 476 6.75 -28.37 -6.94
CA GLY A 476 7.98 -28.35 -7.73
C GLY A 476 8.85 -29.61 -7.55
N ILE A 477 8.31 -30.70 -7.00
CA ILE A 477 9.02 -31.98 -6.89
C ILE A 477 8.65 -32.86 -8.08
N ASP A 478 9.61 -33.09 -8.98
CA ASP A 478 9.44 -33.93 -10.18
C ASP A 478 9.61 -35.42 -9.84
N GLN A 479 8.63 -35.98 -9.13
CA GLN A 479 8.57 -37.38 -8.74
C GLN A 479 7.15 -37.92 -8.90
N ALA A 480 7.01 -39.25 -8.98
CA ALA A 480 5.71 -39.91 -9.11
C ALA A 480 4.87 -39.79 -7.81
N GLY A 481 3.56 -39.65 -7.98
CA GLY A 481 2.57 -39.72 -6.91
C GLY A 481 2.27 -41.14 -6.44
N LEU A 482 1.43 -41.28 -5.41
CA LEU A 482 1.06 -42.56 -4.79
C LEU A 482 0.52 -43.64 -5.77
N ASP A 483 -0.40 -43.25 -6.64
CA ASP A 483 -1.03 -44.10 -7.65
C ASP A 483 -0.03 -44.50 -8.75
N GLU A 484 0.72 -43.54 -9.27
CA GLU A 484 1.77 -43.80 -10.26
C GLU A 484 2.90 -44.69 -9.72
N MET A 485 3.31 -44.47 -8.47
CA MET A 485 4.28 -45.30 -7.76
C MET A 485 3.80 -46.75 -7.65
N THR A 486 2.50 -46.95 -7.46
CA THR A 486 1.89 -48.28 -7.42
C THR A 486 2.00 -48.97 -8.77
N GLY A 487 1.65 -48.27 -9.86
CA GLY A 487 1.84 -48.78 -11.22
C GLY A 487 3.31 -49.07 -11.53
N ALA A 488 4.23 -48.19 -11.11
CA ALA A 488 5.67 -48.39 -11.29
C ALA A 488 6.21 -49.60 -10.52
N SER A 489 5.75 -49.82 -9.28
CA SER A 489 6.11 -50.98 -8.45
C SER A 489 5.71 -52.29 -9.14
N ILE A 490 4.46 -52.37 -9.62
CA ILE A 490 3.96 -53.55 -10.35
C ILE A 490 4.80 -53.80 -11.60
N ARG A 491 5.05 -52.77 -12.42
CA ARG A 491 5.87 -52.89 -13.64
C ARG A 491 7.31 -53.36 -13.38
N ARG A 492 7.92 -52.96 -12.25
CA ARG A 492 9.27 -53.38 -11.87
C ARG A 492 9.36 -54.86 -11.50
N LEU A 493 8.28 -55.43 -10.99
CA LEU A 493 8.18 -56.85 -10.63
C LEU A 493 7.71 -57.73 -11.78
N ALA A 494 6.99 -57.16 -12.74
CA ALA A 494 6.35 -57.90 -13.82
C ALA A 494 7.35 -58.75 -14.61
N SER A 495 7.29 -60.07 -14.37
CA SER A 495 7.90 -61.11 -15.18
C SER A 495 6.79 -61.89 -15.88
N LYS A 496 6.29 -61.42 -17.04
CA LYS A 496 5.38 -62.14 -17.97
C LYS A 496 4.13 -62.84 -17.40
N ASN A 497 3.76 -62.64 -16.14
CA ASN A 497 2.68 -63.38 -15.46
C ASN A 497 1.62 -62.42 -14.90
N GLU A 498 0.55 -62.23 -15.68
CA GLU A 498 -0.60 -61.38 -15.32
C GLU A 498 -1.22 -61.79 -13.99
N ALA A 499 -1.15 -63.07 -13.63
CA ALA A 499 -1.70 -63.57 -12.37
C ALA A 499 -1.03 -62.96 -11.13
N LEU A 500 0.26 -62.60 -11.19
CA LEU A 500 0.93 -61.95 -10.07
C LEU A 500 0.43 -60.52 -9.89
N GLU A 501 0.22 -59.80 -10.98
CA GLU A 501 -0.26 -58.41 -10.92
C GLU A 501 -1.65 -58.34 -10.27
N ASP A 502 -2.55 -59.25 -10.67
CA ASP A 502 -3.89 -59.32 -10.09
C ASP A 502 -3.87 -59.72 -8.60
N ARG A 503 -2.96 -60.61 -8.18
CA ARG A 503 -2.77 -60.95 -6.76
C ARG A 503 -2.28 -59.74 -5.96
N LEU A 504 -1.34 -58.96 -6.50
CA LEU A 504 -0.83 -57.75 -5.86
C LEU A 504 -1.91 -56.67 -5.70
N THR A 505 -2.72 -56.43 -6.73
CA THR A 505 -3.79 -55.40 -6.69
C THR A 505 -5.02 -55.86 -5.91
N SER A 506 -5.23 -57.17 -5.76
CA SER A 506 -6.28 -57.74 -4.90
C SER A 506 -6.04 -57.52 -3.41
N SER A 507 -4.86 -57.02 -3.01
CA SER A 507 -4.52 -56.74 -1.62
C SER A 507 -3.56 -55.54 -1.51
N ILE A 508 -4.10 -54.35 -1.70
CA ILE A 508 -3.38 -53.09 -1.46
C ILE A 508 -3.62 -52.64 -0.03
N PHE A 509 -2.55 -52.44 0.73
CA PHE A 509 -2.58 -52.10 2.14
C PHE A 509 -2.03 -50.70 2.37
N MET A 510 -2.83 -49.83 2.98
CA MET A 510 -2.45 -48.47 3.36
C MET A 510 -2.07 -48.41 4.84
N THR A 511 -0.89 -47.88 5.13
CA THR A 511 -0.39 -47.65 6.51
C THR A 511 0.31 -46.30 6.62
N GLY A 512 0.69 -45.89 7.83
CA GLY A 512 1.34 -44.60 8.10
C GLY A 512 0.36 -43.45 8.34
N GLY A 513 0.85 -42.37 8.95
CA GLY A 513 0.01 -41.28 9.47
C GLY A 513 -0.83 -40.55 8.41
N CYS A 514 -0.32 -40.39 7.19
CA CYS A 514 -1.07 -39.70 6.13
C CYS A 514 -2.20 -40.56 5.53
N SER A 515 -2.27 -41.85 5.85
CA SER A 515 -3.41 -42.70 5.45
C SER A 515 -4.71 -42.37 6.18
N LEU A 516 -4.64 -41.49 7.19
CA LEU A 516 -5.79 -41.03 7.97
C LEU A 516 -6.63 -39.98 7.24
N PHE A 517 -6.12 -39.38 6.16
CA PHE A 517 -6.89 -38.41 5.38
C PHE A 517 -8.19 -39.05 4.84
N PRO A 518 -9.35 -38.41 5.05
CA PRO A 518 -10.60 -38.86 4.43
C PRO A 518 -10.48 -38.83 2.90
N GLY A 519 -11.01 -39.84 2.21
CA GLY A 519 -11.01 -39.91 0.74
C GLY A 519 -9.75 -40.50 0.10
N ILE A 520 -8.69 -40.80 0.88
CA ILE A 520 -7.43 -41.30 0.31
C ILE A 520 -7.57 -42.68 -0.35
N ASN A 521 -8.42 -43.55 0.20
CA ASN A 521 -8.61 -44.91 -0.31
C ASN A 521 -9.33 -44.89 -1.65
N GLU A 522 -10.41 -44.12 -1.73
CA GLU A 522 -11.22 -43.94 -2.93
C GLU A 522 -10.41 -43.29 -4.05
N ARG A 523 -9.64 -42.24 -3.70
CA ARG A 523 -8.73 -41.57 -4.63
C ARG A 523 -7.65 -42.50 -5.16
N LEU A 524 -7.00 -43.27 -4.27
CA LEU A 524 -5.96 -44.20 -4.66
C LEU A 524 -6.50 -45.32 -5.53
N GLU A 525 -7.66 -45.89 -5.19
CA GLU A 525 -8.32 -46.88 -6.02
C GLU A 525 -8.62 -46.32 -7.42
N ALA A 526 -9.18 -45.11 -7.50
CA ALA A 526 -9.48 -44.46 -8.78
C ALA A 526 -8.22 -44.25 -9.63
N GLY A 527 -7.12 -43.78 -9.03
CA GLY A 527 -5.84 -43.59 -9.71
C GLY A 527 -5.26 -44.91 -10.23
N ILE A 528 -5.25 -45.96 -9.39
CA ILE A 528 -4.78 -47.29 -9.80
C ILE A 528 -5.68 -47.88 -10.89
N ARG A 529 -7.00 -47.69 -10.79
CA ARG A 529 -7.96 -48.15 -11.80
C ARG A 529 -7.64 -47.58 -13.19
N MET A 530 -7.24 -46.31 -13.28
CA MET A 530 -6.85 -45.68 -14.55
C MET A 530 -5.57 -46.28 -15.15
N LEU A 531 -4.70 -46.87 -14.33
CA LEU A 531 -3.44 -47.47 -14.75
C LEU A 531 -3.55 -48.97 -15.07
N ARG A 532 -4.69 -49.61 -14.79
CA ARG A 532 -4.88 -51.06 -14.90
C ARG A 532 -5.87 -51.43 -16.00
N PRO A 533 -5.75 -52.64 -16.60
CA PRO A 533 -6.74 -53.16 -17.53
C PRO A 533 -8.15 -53.19 -16.92
N CYS A 534 -9.15 -52.98 -17.78
CA CYS A 534 -10.55 -53.08 -17.39
C CYS A 534 -10.85 -54.46 -16.79
N GLY A 535 -11.44 -54.49 -15.59
CA GLY A 535 -11.79 -55.72 -14.90
C GLY A 535 -10.74 -56.26 -13.93
N SER A 536 -9.53 -55.67 -13.86
CA SER A 536 -8.55 -56.06 -12.84
C SER A 536 -9.13 -55.91 -11.41
N PRO A 537 -8.91 -56.90 -10.52
CA PRO A 537 -9.34 -56.82 -9.14
C PRO A 537 -8.50 -55.81 -8.39
N ILE A 538 -9.14 -54.80 -7.79
CA ILE A 538 -8.49 -53.79 -6.95
C ILE A 538 -9.21 -53.79 -5.62
N LYS A 539 -8.46 -54.02 -4.54
CA LYS A 539 -8.98 -53.92 -3.18
C LYS A 539 -7.98 -53.16 -2.33
N VAL A 540 -8.37 -51.95 -1.92
CA VAL A 540 -7.60 -51.11 -1.00
C VAL A 540 -8.14 -51.31 0.41
N ALA A 541 -7.27 -51.70 1.33
CA ALA A 541 -7.57 -51.83 2.75
C ALA A 541 -6.62 -50.93 3.53
N ARG A 542 -7.15 -50.27 4.56
CA ARG A 542 -6.36 -49.46 5.49
C ARG A 542 -6.08 -50.26 6.76
N ALA A 543 -4.91 -50.04 7.36
CA ALA A 543 -4.56 -50.56 8.67
C ALA A 543 -5.61 -50.19 9.73
N LEU A 544 -5.80 -51.06 10.73
CA LEU A 544 -6.72 -50.76 11.84
C LEU A 544 -6.23 -49.57 12.66
N ASP A 545 -4.92 -49.50 12.87
CA ASP A 545 -4.26 -48.42 13.58
C ASP A 545 -2.98 -48.04 12.82
N PRO A 546 -3.09 -47.21 11.75
CA PRO A 546 -1.98 -46.91 10.85
C PRO A 546 -0.76 -46.27 11.52
N VAL A 547 -0.93 -45.71 12.72
CA VAL A 547 0.14 -45.04 13.48
C VAL A 547 0.89 -46.04 14.36
N LEU A 548 0.19 -46.94 15.06
CA LEU A 548 0.82 -47.85 16.02
C LEU A 548 1.06 -49.27 15.49
N ASP A 549 0.46 -49.66 14.37
CA ASP A 549 0.56 -51.03 13.85
C ASP A 549 2.00 -51.42 13.46
N ALA A 550 2.85 -50.46 13.07
CA ALA A 550 4.27 -50.73 12.83
C ALA A 550 4.98 -51.19 14.13
N TRP A 551 4.74 -50.48 15.23
CA TRP A 551 5.30 -50.83 16.54
C TRP A 551 4.70 -52.15 17.06
N ARG A 552 3.38 -52.34 16.94
CA ARG A 552 2.72 -53.59 17.33
C ARG A 552 3.25 -54.79 16.54
N GLY A 553 3.47 -54.61 15.24
CA GLY A 553 4.05 -55.63 14.38
C GLY A 553 5.49 -55.98 14.77
N ALA A 554 6.33 -54.97 15.03
CA ALA A 554 7.69 -55.19 15.50
C ALA A 554 7.72 -55.86 16.87
N SER A 555 6.84 -55.46 17.79
CA SER A 555 6.70 -56.07 19.11
C SER A 555 6.24 -57.53 19.03
N ALA A 556 5.27 -57.84 18.17
CA ALA A 556 4.81 -59.20 17.95
C ALA A 556 5.89 -60.08 17.30
N TYR A 557 6.66 -59.51 16.37
CA TYR A 557 7.78 -60.17 15.71
C TYR A 557 8.91 -60.49 16.71
N ALA A 558 9.29 -59.53 17.56
CA ALA A 558 10.31 -59.71 18.59
C ALA A 558 9.92 -60.74 19.67
N ALA A 559 8.61 -60.93 19.91
CA ALA A 559 8.10 -61.92 20.85
C ALA A 559 8.11 -63.37 20.29
N ASN A 560 8.39 -63.56 19.00
CA ASN A 560 8.45 -64.88 18.38
C ASN A 560 9.70 -65.66 18.84
N LEU A 561 9.55 -66.96 19.10
CA LEU A 561 10.64 -67.86 19.49
C LEU A 561 11.80 -67.88 18.49
N GLN A 562 11.51 -67.76 17.19
CA GLN A 562 12.53 -67.75 16.15
C GLN A 562 13.25 -66.41 16.00
N PHE A 563 12.84 -65.36 16.72
CA PHE A 563 13.41 -64.02 16.61
C PHE A 563 14.92 -64.01 16.87
N GLN A 564 15.42 -64.83 17.81
CA GLN A 564 16.84 -64.90 18.15
C GLN A 564 17.71 -65.26 16.93
N GLN A 565 17.19 -66.07 16.00
CA GLN A 565 17.88 -66.44 14.75
C GLN A 565 17.94 -65.27 13.74
N GLN A 566 17.10 -64.27 13.95
CA GLN A 566 17.00 -63.05 13.15
C GLN A 566 17.60 -61.83 13.88
N THR A 567 18.56 -62.06 14.78
CA THR A 567 19.30 -60.97 15.44
C THR A 567 20.77 -61.02 15.08
N PHE A 568 21.39 -59.84 15.09
CA PHE A 568 22.82 -59.66 14.98
C PHE A 568 23.40 -59.46 16.37
N SER A 569 24.25 -60.39 16.82
CA SER A 569 24.78 -60.36 18.18
C SER A 569 25.96 -59.41 18.33
N ARG A 570 26.27 -59.03 19.58
CA ARG A 570 27.47 -58.25 19.88
C ARG A 570 28.76 -59.00 19.52
N VAL A 571 28.77 -60.33 19.61
CA VAL A 571 29.93 -61.15 19.20
C VAL A 571 30.12 -61.07 17.70
N ASP A 572 29.04 -61.17 16.93
CA ASP A 572 29.08 -61.01 15.47
C ASP A 572 29.59 -59.61 15.07
N TYR A 573 29.22 -58.56 15.82
CA TYR A 573 29.73 -57.19 15.60
C TYR A 573 31.25 -57.12 15.71
N TYR A 574 31.83 -57.66 16.79
CA TYR A 574 33.28 -57.62 17.00
C TYR A 574 34.06 -58.48 16.01
N GLU A 575 33.49 -59.62 15.59
CA GLU A 575 34.18 -60.54 14.67
C GLU A 575 34.06 -60.11 13.21
N LYS A 576 32.87 -59.67 12.78
CA LYS A 576 32.53 -59.44 11.37
C LYS A 576 32.47 -57.96 11.00
N GLY A 577 32.44 -57.07 12.00
CA GLY A 577 32.33 -55.64 11.82
C GLY A 577 30.96 -55.19 11.30
N GLU A 578 30.87 -53.90 10.99
CA GLU A 578 29.64 -53.24 10.57
C GLU A 578 29.17 -53.62 9.16
N ASP A 579 30.09 -53.97 8.27
CA ASP A 579 29.75 -54.28 6.88
C ASP A 579 28.89 -55.53 6.75
N TRP A 580 29.01 -56.47 7.69
CA TRP A 580 28.15 -57.64 7.73
C TRP A 580 26.68 -57.27 7.96
N LEU A 581 26.42 -56.23 8.73
CA LEU A 581 25.08 -55.74 9.02
C LEU A 581 24.36 -55.25 7.76
N ARG A 582 25.09 -54.79 6.74
CA ARG A 582 24.52 -54.40 5.43
C ARG A 582 24.03 -55.59 4.61
N ARG A 583 24.58 -56.78 4.86
CA ARG A 583 24.17 -58.04 4.20
C ARG A 583 23.06 -58.75 4.95
N TYR A 584 22.78 -58.32 6.18
CA TYR A 584 21.74 -58.88 7.01
C TYR A 584 20.36 -58.57 6.40
N GLN A 585 19.66 -59.62 5.96
CA GLN A 585 18.29 -59.52 5.45
C GLN A 585 17.33 -60.13 6.47
N LEU A 586 16.55 -59.25 7.10
CA LEU A 586 15.49 -59.66 8.01
C LEU A 586 14.39 -60.37 7.23
N ARG A 587 14.03 -61.60 7.63
CA ARG A 587 12.84 -62.28 7.12
C ARG A 587 11.63 -61.92 7.97
N TYR A 588 10.59 -61.39 7.36
CA TYR A 588 9.41 -60.91 8.09
C TYR A 588 8.43 -62.04 8.43
N THR A 589 8.60 -63.20 7.81
CA THR A 589 7.87 -64.44 8.11
C THR A 589 8.76 -65.36 8.93
N LEU A 590 8.34 -65.62 10.17
CA LEU A 590 8.94 -66.55 11.12
C LEU A 590 8.03 -67.75 11.35
#